data_AF-A0A963KY71-F1
#
_entry.id   AF-A0A963KY71-F1
#
_cell.length_a   1.000
_cell.length_b   1.000
_cell.length_c   1.000
_cell.angle_alpha   90.00
_cell.angle_beta   90.00
_cell.angle_gamma   90.00
#
_symmetry.space_group_name_H-M   'P 1'
#
loop_
_entity.id
_entity.type
_entity.pdbx_description
1 polymer ?
#
loop_
_entity_poly.entity_id
_entity_poly.type
_entity_poly.pdbx_seq_one_letter_code
_entity_poly.pdbx_strand_id
1 'polypeptide(L)'
;MGFIEETGIARYYRDARITPIYEGTNGVQAMDLVGRKLQMEEGRLPFGLLDELEEDAGRDVRDAITTLREVTRTLQAAGNEDRAAAAKAYLDMFGAVIGAALLERGARQAASDSRGAPWPVLSRFFNATCLAPALALTGAISGGASLLSPAAEPR
;
A
#
# COMPACT_ATOMS: atom_id res chain seq x y z
N MET A 1 5.84 25.23 -18.40
CA MET A 1 7.10 24.98 -17.67
C MET A 1 7.04 23.56 -17.11
N GLY A 2 7.95 22.67 -17.49
CA GLY A 2 7.93 21.26 -17.06
C GLY A 2 8.47 20.28 -18.10
N PHE A 3 8.31 20.60 -19.39
CA PHE A 3 8.89 19.83 -20.50
C PHE A 3 10.29 20.34 -20.91
N ILE A 4 10.57 21.62 -20.64
CA ILE A 4 11.82 22.29 -21.00
C ILE A 4 12.90 21.96 -19.95
N GLU A 5 14.05 21.46 -20.42
CA GLU A 5 15.12 20.86 -19.59
C GLU A 5 15.70 21.84 -18.56
N GLU A 6 15.73 23.14 -18.88
CA GLU A 6 16.27 24.22 -18.04
C GLU A 6 15.53 24.35 -16.68
N THR A 7 14.30 23.85 -16.60
CA THR A 7 13.55 23.80 -15.33
C THR A 7 13.97 22.65 -14.41
N GLY A 8 14.71 21.67 -14.93
CA GLY A 8 15.18 20.50 -14.19
C GLY A 8 14.11 19.43 -13.90
N ILE A 9 12.82 19.70 -14.14
CA ILE A 9 11.71 18.76 -13.86
C ILE A 9 11.82 17.48 -14.70
N ALA A 10 12.17 17.61 -15.98
CA ALA A 10 12.34 16.48 -16.89
C ALA A 10 13.44 15.52 -16.41
N ARG A 11 14.51 16.05 -15.80
CA ARG A 11 15.58 15.24 -15.21
C ARG A 11 15.06 14.41 -14.03
N TYR A 12 14.32 15.00 -13.09
CA TYR A 12 13.76 14.25 -11.97
C TYR A 12 12.83 13.10 -12.43
N TYR A 13 12.03 13.32 -13.46
CA TYR A 13 11.19 12.26 -14.02
C TYR A 13 12.02 11.11 -14.62
N ARG A 14 13.08 11.42 -15.37
CA ARG A 14 13.97 10.41 -15.95
C ARG A 14 14.73 9.63 -14.87
N ASP A 15 15.27 10.33 -13.88
CA ASP A 15 16.02 9.74 -12.78
C ASP A 15 15.13 8.85 -11.90
N ALA A 16 13.88 9.26 -11.64
CA ALA A 16 12.93 8.44 -10.89
C ALA A 16 12.48 7.18 -11.67
N ARG A 17 12.53 7.18 -13.01
CA ARG A 17 11.96 6.10 -13.83
C ARG A 17 12.66 4.76 -13.69
N ILE A 18 13.93 4.76 -13.27
CA ILE A 18 14.70 3.53 -13.03
C ILE A 18 14.33 2.85 -11.71
N THR A 19 13.82 3.61 -10.73
CA THR A 19 13.50 3.10 -9.38
C THR A 19 12.51 1.93 -9.36
N PRO A 20 11.44 1.86 -10.18
CA PRO A 20 10.56 0.69 -10.21
C PRO A 20 11.11 -0.52 -10.99
N ILE A 21 12.35 -0.47 -11.50
CA ILE A 21 12.94 -1.48 -12.40
C ILE A 21 14.20 -2.10 -11.79
N TYR A 22 15.12 -1.28 -11.30
CA TYR A 22 16.41 -1.71 -10.77
C TYR A 22 16.28 -2.36 -9.37
N GLU A 23 17.15 -3.30 -9.02
CA GLU A 23 17.08 -4.15 -7.82
C GLU A 23 15.77 -4.96 -7.64
N GLY A 24 15.15 -5.32 -8.77
CA GLY A 24 13.91 -6.08 -8.82
C GLY A 24 12.73 -5.16 -9.11
N THR A 25 11.98 -5.49 -10.15
CA THR A 25 10.85 -4.68 -10.59
C THR A 25 9.75 -4.63 -9.53
N ASN A 26 8.89 -3.61 -9.57
CA ASN A 26 7.73 -3.55 -8.67
C ASN A 26 6.88 -4.84 -8.67
N GLY A 27 6.80 -5.53 -9.81
CA GLY A 27 6.10 -6.83 -9.90
C GLY A 27 6.83 -7.94 -9.15
N VAL A 28 8.16 -8.03 -9.28
CA VAL A 28 8.97 -9.00 -8.53
C VAL A 28 8.89 -8.72 -7.02
N GLN A 29 8.95 -7.45 -6.61
CA GLN A 29 8.80 -7.07 -5.20
C GLN A 29 7.41 -7.44 -4.65
N ALA A 30 6.36 -7.20 -5.44
CA ALA A 30 5.00 -7.59 -5.08
C ALA A 30 4.86 -9.12 -4.91
N MET A 31 5.44 -9.89 -5.83
CA MET A 31 5.44 -11.35 -5.78
C MET A 31 6.23 -11.88 -4.58
N ASP A 32 7.37 -11.26 -4.25
CA ASP A 32 8.15 -11.60 -3.07
C ASP A 32 7.35 -11.36 -1.78
N LEU A 33 6.64 -10.23 -1.70
CA LEU A 33 5.78 -9.89 -0.57
C LEU A 33 4.73 -10.99 -0.33
N VAL A 34 3.89 -11.29 -1.33
CA VAL A 34 2.79 -12.25 -1.17
C VAL A 34 3.23 -13.71 -1.14
N GLY A 35 4.30 -14.05 -1.85
CA GLY A 35 4.78 -15.42 -2.01
C GLY A 35 5.72 -15.88 -0.90
N ARG A 36 6.51 -14.96 -0.33
CA ARG A 36 7.54 -15.29 0.67
C ARG A 36 7.34 -14.55 1.98
N LYS A 37 7.19 -13.22 1.97
CA LYS A 37 7.16 -12.42 3.21
C LYS A 37 5.93 -12.67 4.07
N LEU A 38 4.77 -12.89 3.46
CA LEU A 38 3.54 -13.18 4.21
C LEU A 38 3.58 -14.49 5.01
N GLN A 39 4.48 -15.42 4.68
CA GLN A 39 4.57 -16.72 5.36
C GLN A 39 5.76 -16.80 6.33
N MET A 40 6.59 -15.76 6.41
CA MET A 40 7.73 -15.72 7.33
C MET A 40 7.26 -15.71 8.79
N GLU A 41 8.05 -16.34 9.67
CA GLU A 41 7.73 -16.52 11.09
C GLU A 41 6.30 -17.08 11.26
N GLU A 42 5.97 -18.17 10.57
CA GLU A 42 4.62 -18.78 10.63
C GLU A 42 3.49 -17.80 10.25
N GLY A 43 3.81 -16.80 9.43
CA GLY A 43 2.88 -15.78 8.97
C GLY A 43 2.56 -14.68 9.97
N ARG A 44 3.29 -14.60 11.09
CA ARG A 44 2.97 -13.64 12.15
C ARG A 44 3.57 -12.24 11.94
N LEU A 45 4.60 -12.10 11.11
CA LEU A 45 5.29 -10.82 10.86
C LEU A 45 4.36 -9.66 10.44
N PRO A 46 3.48 -9.80 9.43
CA PRO A 46 2.65 -8.66 9.01
C PRO A 46 1.74 -8.18 10.14
N PHE A 47 1.24 -9.09 10.98
CA PHE A 47 0.34 -8.71 12.07
C PHE A 47 1.05 -7.92 13.17
N GLY A 48 2.30 -8.26 13.49
CA GLY A 48 3.11 -7.46 14.43
C GLY A 48 3.30 -6.03 13.94
N LEU A 49 3.61 -5.84 12.65
CA LEU A 49 3.68 -4.50 12.06
C LEU A 49 2.34 -3.77 12.12
N LEU A 50 1.23 -4.45 11.81
CA LEU A 50 -0.10 -3.83 11.86
C LEU A 50 -0.46 -3.40 13.28
N ASP A 51 -0.10 -4.19 14.30
CA ASP A 51 -0.32 -3.85 15.71
C ASP A 51 0.46 -2.58 16.08
N GLU A 52 1.74 -2.48 15.69
CA GLU A 52 2.57 -1.26 15.91
C GLU A 52 2.01 -0.01 15.22
N LEU A 53 1.41 -0.16 14.03
CA LEU A 53 0.80 0.96 13.31
C LEU A 53 -0.54 1.38 13.94
N GLU A 54 -1.24 0.43 14.55
CA GLU A 54 -2.56 0.66 15.14
C GLU A 54 -2.48 1.47 16.45
N GLU A 55 -1.42 1.31 17.25
CA GLU A 55 -1.25 1.99 18.55
C GLU A 55 -1.60 3.48 18.49
N ASP A 56 -1.00 4.18 17.52
CA ASP A 56 -1.20 5.61 17.37
C ASP A 56 -2.39 5.96 16.50
N ALA A 57 -2.85 5.09 15.59
CA ALA A 57 -3.77 5.44 14.50
C ALA A 57 -5.12 6.07 14.94
N GLY A 58 -5.67 6.94 14.11
CA GLY A 58 -7.03 7.47 14.22
C GLY A 58 -8.04 6.44 13.73
N ARG A 59 -9.33 6.67 13.99
CA ARG A 59 -10.41 5.71 13.67
C ARG A 59 -10.32 5.21 12.22
N ASP A 60 -10.30 6.12 11.25
CA ASP A 60 -10.33 5.76 9.83
C ASP A 60 -9.12 4.91 9.40
N VAL A 61 -7.94 5.20 9.95
CA VAL A 61 -6.73 4.41 9.67
C VAL A 61 -6.74 3.07 10.42
N ARG A 62 -7.33 2.97 11.62
CA ARG A 62 -7.56 1.67 12.28
C ARG A 62 -8.51 0.79 11.48
N ASP A 63 -9.57 1.37 10.90
CA ASP A 63 -10.49 0.64 10.01
C ASP A 63 -9.78 0.16 8.74
N ALA A 64 -8.89 0.99 8.19
CA ALA A 64 -8.03 0.61 7.07
C ALA A 64 -7.04 -0.51 7.42
N ILE A 65 -6.42 -0.45 8.60
CA ILE A 65 -5.54 -1.51 9.15
C ILE A 65 -6.32 -2.80 9.33
N THR A 66 -7.56 -2.73 9.82
CA THR A 66 -8.45 -3.90 9.99
C THR A 66 -8.75 -4.54 8.64
N THR A 67 -9.13 -3.74 7.64
CA THR A 67 -9.34 -4.23 6.26
C THR A 67 -8.07 -4.90 5.71
N LEU A 68 -6.90 -4.28 5.91
CA LEU A 68 -5.62 -4.85 5.47
C LEU A 68 -5.33 -6.17 6.18
N ARG A 69 -5.61 -6.26 7.49
CA ARG A 69 -5.44 -7.48 8.29
C ARG A 69 -6.26 -8.64 7.73
N GLU A 70 -7.51 -8.38 7.35
CA GLU A 70 -8.40 -9.37 6.75
C GLU A 70 -7.87 -9.81 5.38
N VAL A 71 -7.48 -8.87 4.53
CA VAL A 71 -6.90 -9.16 3.22
C VAL A 71 -5.61 -9.98 3.35
N THR A 72 -4.74 -9.64 4.30
CA THR A 72 -3.51 -10.39 4.58
C THR A 72 -3.81 -11.84 4.95
N ARG A 73 -4.82 -12.09 5.81
CA ARG A 73 -5.24 -13.45 6.17
C ARG A 73 -5.76 -14.22 4.96
N THR A 74 -6.59 -13.58 4.14
CA THR A 74 -7.11 -14.18 2.90
C THR A 74 -5.96 -14.61 1.98
N LEU A 75 -4.97 -13.73 1.77
CA LEU A 75 -3.80 -14.07 0.96
C LEU A 75 -2.93 -15.15 1.59
N GLN A 76 -2.78 -15.17 2.91
CA GLN A 76 -2.07 -16.25 3.60
C GLN A 76 -2.75 -17.62 3.44
N ALA A 77 -4.07 -17.66 3.27
CA ALA A 77 -4.82 -18.89 2.99
C ALA A 77 -4.94 -19.22 1.49
N ALA A 78 -4.71 -18.25 0.61
CA ALA A 78 -4.90 -18.40 -0.83
C ALA A 78 -3.85 -19.29 -1.51
N GLY A 79 -4.23 -19.85 -2.67
CA GLY A 79 -3.31 -20.57 -3.56
C GLY A 79 -2.32 -19.64 -4.26
N ASN A 80 -1.27 -20.21 -4.85
CA ASN A 80 -0.20 -19.43 -5.49
C ASN A 80 -0.71 -18.54 -6.64
N GLU A 81 -1.66 -19.01 -7.43
CA GLU A 81 -2.22 -18.25 -8.57
C GLU A 81 -3.00 -17.02 -8.09
N ASP A 82 -3.85 -17.18 -7.07
CA ASP A 82 -4.61 -16.07 -6.48
C ASP A 82 -3.69 -15.04 -5.82
N ARG A 83 -2.67 -15.49 -5.09
CA ARG A 83 -1.64 -14.60 -4.53
C ARG A 83 -0.94 -13.81 -5.64
N ALA A 84 -0.56 -14.49 -6.73
CA ALA A 84 0.14 -13.86 -7.85
C ALA A 84 -0.73 -12.78 -8.52
N ALA A 85 -2.00 -13.08 -8.78
CA ALA A 85 -2.96 -12.15 -9.37
C ALA A 85 -3.20 -10.92 -8.47
N ALA A 86 -3.23 -11.11 -7.15
CA ALA A 86 -3.44 -10.05 -6.17
C ALA A 86 -2.17 -9.22 -5.85
N ALA A 87 -0.98 -9.70 -6.22
CA ALA A 87 0.30 -9.25 -5.67
C ALA A 87 0.48 -7.72 -5.70
N LYS A 88 0.28 -7.11 -6.87
CA LYS A 88 0.51 -5.66 -7.04
C LYS A 88 -0.54 -4.81 -6.33
N ALA A 89 -1.81 -5.22 -6.41
CA ALA A 89 -2.91 -4.55 -5.73
C ALA A 89 -2.72 -4.60 -4.20
N TYR A 90 -2.27 -5.75 -3.68
CA TYR A 90 -1.93 -5.89 -2.27
C TYR A 90 -0.74 -5.01 -1.88
N LEU A 91 0.34 -4.98 -2.67
CA LEU A 91 1.50 -4.11 -2.40
C LEU A 91 1.10 -2.63 -2.30
N ASP A 92 0.24 -2.15 -3.19
CA ASP A 92 -0.25 -0.77 -3.19
C ASP A 92 -1.10 -0.45 -1.96
N MET A 93 -2.05 -1.36 -1.63
CA MET A 93 -2.89 -1.23 -0.44
C MET A 93 -2.03 -1.23 0.84
N PHE A 94 -1.08 -2.16 0.95
CA PHE A 94 -0.17 -2.28 2.07
C PHE A 94 0.65 -0.99 2.27
N GLY A 95 1.23 -0.46 1.19
CA GLY A 95 1.99 0.79 1.22
C GLY A 95 1.15 2.01 1.61
N ALA A 96 -0.09 2.12 1.10
CA ALA A 96 -0.97 3.23 1.43
C ALA A 96 -1.40 3.22 2.91
N VAL A 97 -1.69 2.05 3.48
CA VAL A 97 -2.05 1.92 4.90
C VAL A 97 -0.87 2.30 5.79
N ILE A 98 0.35 1.84 5.48
CA ILE A 98 1.55 2.25 6.21
C ILE A 98 1.76 3.77 6.11
N GLY A 99 1.65 4.32 4.91
CA GLY A 99 1.82 5.76 4.68
C GLY A 99 0.84 6.60 5.50
N ALA A 100 -0.44 6.19 5.54
CA ALA A 100 -1.46 6.86 6.32
C ALA A 100 -1.16 6.82 7.83
N ALA A 101 -0.81 5.64 8.36
CA ALA A 101 -0.47 5.48 9.78
C ALA A 101 0.76 6.32 10.18
N LEU A 102 1.81 6.33 9.36
CA LEU A 102 3.01 7.12 9.62
C LEU A 102 2.77 8.63 9.53
N LEU A 103 1.96 9.08 8.56
CA LEU A 103 1.60 10.50 8.45
C LEU A 103 0.75 10.96 9.63
N GLU A 104 -0.16 10.12 10.13
CA GLU A 104 -0.90 10.43 11.34
C GLU A 104 0.00 10.47 12.58
N ARG A 105 0.93 9.52 12.73
CA ARG A 105 1.93 9.53 13.80
C ARG A 105 2.74 10.84 13.76
N GLY A 106 3.23 11.22 12.59
CA GLY A 106 3.93 12.49 12.37
C GLY A 106 3.07 13.71 12.71
N ALA A 107 1.80 13.72 12.31
CA ALA A 107 0.87 14.79 12.64
C ALA A 107 0.62 14.95 14.14
N ARG A 108 0.54 13.85 14.90
CA ARG A 108 0.43 13.89 16.36
C ARG A 108 1.70 14.43 17.01
N GLN A 109 2.86 13.93 16.59
CA GLN A 109 4.14 14.37 17.14
C GLN A 109 4.43 15.85 16.84
N ALA A 110 4.00 16.33 15.67
CA ALA A 110 4.17 17.71 15.26
C ALA A 110 3.18 18.68 15.94
N ALA A 111 2.16 18.18 16.67
CA ALA A 111 1.12 19.02 17.27
C ALA A 111 1.67 20.02 18.32
N SER A 112 2.83 19.74 18.91
CA SER A 112 3.51 20.62 19.86
C SER A 112 4.58 21.53 19.23
N ASP A 113 4.84 21.40 17.93
CA ASP A 113 5.83 22.22 17.20
C ASP A 113 5.15 23.31 16.37
N SER A 114 5.64 24.54 16.49
CA SER A 114 5.29 25.68 15.64
C SER A 114 5.42 25.43 14.13
N ARG A 115 6.32 24.53 13.71
CA ARG A 115 6.50 24.10 12.30
C ARG A 115 5.61 22.92 11.92
N GLY A 116 4.84 22.38 12.86
CA GLY A 116 4.03 21.18 12.71
C GLY A 116 2.67 21.39 12.06
N ALA A 117 2.22 22.64 11.91
CA ALA A 117 0.90 22.99 11.36
C ALA A 117 0.54 22.34 10.00
N PRO A 118 1.49 22.09 9.08
CA PRO A 118 1.16 21.41 7.81
C PRO A 118 0.84 19.91 7.95
N TRP A 119 1.32 19.23 8.99
CA TRP A 119 1.24 17.77 9.09
C TRP A 119 -0.20 17.23 9.19
N PRO A 120 -1.09 17.78 10.03
CA PRO A 120 -2.48 17.34 10.05
C PRO A 120 -3.21 17.55 8.71
N VAL A 121 -2.81 18.58 7.94
CA VAL A 121 -3.38 18.84 6.61
C VAL A 121 -2.90 17.79 5.61
N LEU A 122 -1.60 17.47 5.61
CA LEU A 122 -1.02 16.44 4.76
C LEU A 122 -1.60 15.06 5.04
N SER A 123 -1.70 14.69 6.33
CA SER A 123 -2.30 13.41 6.75
C SER A 123 -3.75 13.29 6.28
N ARG A 124 -4.59 14.31 6.51
CA ARG A 124 -5.98 14.31 6.04
C ARG A 124 -6.08 14.23 4.50
N PHE A 125 -5.23 14.96 3.79
CA PHE A 125 -5.20 14.92 2.33
C PHE A 125 -4.82 13.52 1.83
N PHE A 126 -3.76 12.92 2.37
CA PHE A 126 -3.31 11.58 2.02
C PHE A 126 -4.38 10.53 2.29
N ASN A 127 -5.07 10.61 3.44
CA ASN A 127 -6.16 9.69 3.75
C ASN A 127 -7.28 9.76 2.71
N ALA A 128 -7.62 10.96 2.23
CA ALA A 128 -8.66 11.15 1.23
C ALA A 128 -8.23 10.75 -0.19
N THR A 129 -6.99 11.00 -0.59
CA THR A 129 -6.56 10.88 -2.01
C THR A 129 -5.71 9.67 -2.32
N CYS A 130 -5.10 9.06 -1.30
CA CYS A 130 -4.18 7.93 -1.47
C CYS A 130 -4.70 6.69 -0.76
N LEU A 131 -5.11 6.80 0.51
CA LEU A 131 -5.62 5.66 1.27
C LEU A 131 -6.97 5.17 0.72
N ALA A 132 -7.95 6.06 0.55
CA ALA A 132 -9.28 5.65 0.11
C ALA A 132 -9.29 4.90 -1.24
N PRO A 133 -8.59 5.36 -2.30
CA PRO A 133 -8.48 4.57 -3.54
C PRO A 133 -7.76 3.23 -3.35
N ALA A 134 -6.76 3.16 -2.48
CA ALA A 134 -6.03 1.93 -2.22
C ALA A 134 -6.91 0.89 -1.50
N LEU A 135 -7.81 1.31 -0.60
CA LEU A 135 -8.79 0.41 0.03
C LEU A 135 -9.80 -0.17 -0.97
N ALA A 136 -10.10 0.54 -2.07
CA ALA A 136 -10.95 0.04 -3.13
C ALA A 136 -10.34 -1.16 -3.89
N LEU A 137 -9.03 -1.41 -3.74
CA LEU A 137 -8.35 -2.57 -4.32
C LEU A 137 -8.75 -3.90 -3.66
N THR A 138 -9.45 -3.88 -2.52
CA THR A 138 -9.91 -5.10 -1.81
C THR A 138 -10.69 -6.03 -2.74
N GLY A 139 -11.54 -5.50 -3.62
CA GLY A 139 -12.29 -6.30 -4.59
C GLY A 139 -11.38 -6.99 -5.63
N ALA A 140 -10.36 -6.27 -6.12
CA ALA A 140 -9.38 -6.83 -7.05
C ALA A 140 -8.53 -7.93 -6.40
N ILE A 141 -8.15 -7.74 -5.13
CA ILE A 141 -7.39 -8.71 -4.35
C ILE A 141 -8.22 -9.97 -4.11
N SER A 142 -9.47 -9.83 -3.66
CA SER A 142 -10.37 -10.95 -3.41
C SER A 142 -10.77 -11.71 -4.68
N GLY A 143 -10.79 -11.02 -5.83
CA GLY A 143 -11.07 -11.66 -7.12
C GLY A 143 -9.97 -12.63 -7.58
N GLY A 144 -8.73 -12.44 -7.15
CA GLY A 144 -7.63 -13.39 -7.41
C GLY A 144 -7.47 -13.73 -8.89
N ALA A 145 -7.12 -14.99 -9.17
CA ALA A 145 -6.90 -15.48 -10.53
C ALA A 145 -8.19 -15.56 -11.36
N SER A 146 -9.37 -15.56 -10.71
CA SER A 146 -10.66 -15.63 -11.41
C SER A 146 -10.90 -14.43 -12.34
N LEU A 147 -10.32 -13.26 -12.02
CA LEU A 147 -10.40 -12.06 -12.84
C LEU A 147 -9.63 -12.16 -14.16
N LEU A 148 -8.73 -13.15 -14.28
CA LEU A 148 -7.96 -13.42 -15.49
C LEU A 148 -8.63 -14.49 -16.37
N SER A 149 -9.69 -15.15 -15.87
CA SER A 149 -10.36 -16.22 -16.58
C SER A 149 -11.39 -15.66 -17.58
N PRO A 150 -11.34 -16.07 -18.85
CA PRO A 150 -12.34 -15.67 -19.85
C PRO A 150 -13.73 -16.29 -19.59
N ALA A 151 -13.85 -17.22 -18.65
CA ALA A 151 -15.11 -17.89 -18.32
C ALA A 151 -16.06 -17.07 -17.42
N ALA A 152 -15.67 -15.85 -17.04
CA ALA A 152 -16.46 -14.95 -16.19
C ALA A 152 -17.43 -14.05 -16.98
N GLU A 153 -17.61 -14.24 -18.29
CA GLU A 153 -18.68 -13.55 -19.03
C GLU A 153 -20.04 -14.22 -18.74
N PRO A 154 -21.02 -13.49 -18.19
CA PRO A 154 -22.38 -13.99 -18.12
C PRO A 154 -22.91 -14.13 -19.56
N ARG A 155 -23.37 -15.33 -19.91
CA ARG A 155 -24.21 -15.53 -21.10
C ARG A 155 -25.55 -14.84 -20.96
#